data_AF-A0A545SG47-F1
#
_entry.id   AF-A0A545SG47-F1
#
_cell.length_a   1.000
_cell.length_b   1.000
_cell.length_c   1.000
_cell.angle_alpha   90.00
_cell.angle_beta   90.00
_cell.angle_gamma   90.00
#
_symmetry.space_group_name_H-M   'P 1'
#
loop_
_entity.id
_entity.type
_entity.pdbx_description
1 polymer ?
#
loop_
_entity_poly.entity_id
_entity_poly.type
_entity_poly.pdbx_seq_one_letter_code
_entity_poly.pdbx_strand_id
1 'polypeptide(L)' 'MTDIADMAEQVESRERAAAVAYRKPEGPLPCGQCRCCGAPVKDGRRFCDAACRDGWQREQDAILRNGGGMAW' A
#
# COMPACT_ATOMS: atom_id res chain seq x y z
N MET A 1 9.15 36.50 0.60
CA MET A 1 7.69 36.31 0.71
C MET A 1 7.40 34.93 0.21
N THR A 2 6.76 34.11 1.02
CA THR A 2 6.25 32.79 0.60
C THR A 2 4.87 33.04 0.05
N ASP A 3 4.72 32.93 -1.26
CA ASP A 3 3.44 33.08 -1.96
C ASP A 3 2.73 31.72 -2.03
N ILE A 4 1.46 31.73 -2.42
CA ILE A 4 0.62 30.52 -2.53
C ILE A 4 1.27 29.47 -3.46
N ALA A 5 2.05 29.92 -4.45
CA ALA A 5 2.82 29.06 -5.34
C ALA A 5 3.90 28.24 -4.61
N ASP A 6 4.59 28.83 -3.64
CA ASP A 6 5.62 28.17 -2.84
C ASP A 6 5.01 27.11 -1.91
N MET A 7 3.81 27.39 -1.37
CA MET A 7 3.04 26.42 -0.59
C MET A 7 2.54 25.24 -1.43
N ALA A 8 2.05 25.53 -2.65
CA ALA A 8 1.57 24.50 -3.57
C ALA A 8 2.69 23.55 -4.00
N GLU A 9 3.87 24.07 -4.32
CA GLU A 9 5.04 23.27 -4.69
C GLU A 9 5.50 22.38 -3.52
N GLN A 10 5.44 22.90 -2.28
CA GLN A 10 5.79 22.12 -1.09
C GLN A 10 4.82 20.94 -0.86
N VAL A 11 3.52 21.16 -1.10
CA VAL A 11 2.50 20.10 -1.03
C VAL A 11 2.73 19.08 -2.13
N GLU A 12 2.87 19.53 -3.39
CA GLU A 12 3.12 18.62 -4.52
C GLU A 12 4.39 17.79 -4.34
N SER A 13 5.48 18.41 -3.88
CA SER A 13 6.75 17.72 -3.61
C SER A 13 6.58 16.65 -2.51
N ARG A 14 5.85 16.97 -1.44
CA ARG A 14 5.55 16.04 -0.36
C ARG A 14 4.65 14.88 -0.81
N GLU A 15 3.65 15.17 -1.63
CA GLU A 15 2.73 14.16 -2.18
C GLU A 15 3.44 13.24 -3.20
N ARG A 16 4.30 13.80 -4.05
CA ARG A 16 5.15 13.03 -4.97
C ARG A 16 6.13 12.14 -4.21
N ALA A 17 6.78 12.67 -3.18
CA ALA A 17 7.69 11.90 -2.33
C ALA A 17 6.96 10.77 -1.59
N ALA A 18 5.75 11.03 -1.08
CA ALA A 18 4.90 10.01 -0.50
C ALA A 18 4.50 8.95 -1.55
N ALA A 19 4.05 9.34 -2.74
CA ALA A 19 3.68 8.40 -3.79
C ALA A 19 4.86 7.51 -4.25
N VAL A 20 6.07 8.05 -4.26
CA VAL A 20 7.30 7.29 -4.55
C VAL A 20 7.69 6.37 -3.38
N ALA A 21 7.55 6.82 -2.12
CA ALA A 21 7.79 5.98 -0.94
C ALA A 21 6.74 4.86 -0.77
N TYR A 22 5.48 5.14 -1.15
CA TYR A 22 4.38 4.19 -1.20
C TYR A 22 4.42 3.32 -2.47
N ARG A 23 5.28 3.61 -3.45
CA ARG A 23 5.64 2.58 -4.44
C ARG A 23 6.36 1.49 -3.68
N LYS A 24 5.58 0.46 -3.32
CA LYS A 24 6.10 -0.76 -2.70
C LYS A 24 7.31 -1.23 -3.49
N PRO A 25 8.49 -1.39 -2.87
CA PRO A 25 9.58 -2.11 -3.49
C PRO A 25 8.98 -3.45 -3.91
N GLU A 26 9.11 -3.77 -5.19
CA GLU A 26 8.73 -5.02 -5.84
C GLU A 26 8.07 -6.00 -4.87
N GLY A 27 6.75 -5.82 -4.67
CA GLY A 27 6.05 -6.53 -3.60
C GLY A 27 6.32 -8.03 -3.72
N PRO A 28 6.43 -8.79 -2.61
CA PRO A 28 7.11 -10.07 -2.57
C PRO A 28 6.72 -10.97 -3.73
N LEU A 29 7.72 -11.60 -4.33
CA LEU A 29 7.62 -12.49 -5.49
C LEU A 29 6.31 -13.30 -5.42
N PRO A 30 5.56 -13.42 -6.53
CA PRO A 30 4.32 -14.19 -6.52
C PRO A 30 4.62 -15.63 -6.08
N CYS A 31 4.34 -15.96 -4.82
CA CYS A 31 4.64 -17.27 -4.22
C CYS A 31 3.71 -18.40 -4.74
N GLY A 32 2.89 -18.15 -5.76
CA GLY A 32 1.86 -19.09 -6.23
C GLY A 32 0.70 -19.30 -5.24
N GLN A 33 0.66 -18.56 -4.13
CA GLN A 33 -0.36 -18.69 -3.07
C GLN A 33 -0.98 -17.35 -2.68
N CYS A 34 -2.27 -17.36 -2.37
CA CYS A 34 -3.03 -16.18 -1.98
C CYS A 34 -2.59 -15.71 -0.58
N ARG A 35 -2.28 -14.43 -0.45
CA ARG A 35 -1.87 -13.82 0.83
C ARG A 35 -2.95 -13.71 1.90
N CYS A 36 -4.22 -13.79 1.50
CA CYS A 36 -5.34 -13.68 2.42
C CYS A 36 -5.79 -15.05 2.96
N CYS A 37 -5.83 -16.07 2.10
CA CYS A 37 -6.40 -17.38 2.46
C CYS A 37 -5.48 -18.58 2.18
N GLY A 38 -4.30 -18.37 1.58
CA GLY A 38 -3.36 -19.44 1.24
C GLY A 38 -3.72 -20.27 0.00
N ALA A 39 -4.86 -20.00 -0.66
CA ALA A 39 -5.30 -20.75 -1.83
C ALA A 39 -4.31 -20.63 -3.02
N PRO A 40 -4.14 -21.68 -3.84
CA PRO A 40 -3.28 -21.61 -5.01
C PRO A 40 -3.78 -20.55 -6.00
N VAL A 41 -2.87 -19.66 -6.40
CA VAL A 41 -3.15 -18.57 -7.36
C VAL A 41 -2.39 -18.79 -8.63
N LYS A 42 -3.09 -18.55 -9.75
CA LYS A 42 -2.50 -18.60 -11.08
C LYS A 42 -1.37 -17.59 -11.19
N ASP A 43 -0.30 -18.01 -11.84
CA ASP A 43 1.00 -17.34 -11.86
C ASP A 43 0.90 -15.83 -12.11
N GLY A 44 1.58 -15.05 -11.27
CA GLY A 44 1.57 -13.58 -11.29
C GLY A 44 0.49 -12.88 -10.46
N ARG A 45 -0.48 -13.61 -9.87
CA ARG A 45 -1.51 -13.02 -8.98
C ARG A 45 -1.13 -13.15 -7.50
N ARG A 46 -1.44 -12.11 -6.72
CA ARG A 46 -1.22 -12.07 -5.25
C ARG A 46 -2.42 -12.57 -4.44
N PHE A 47 -3.60 -12.62 -5.08
CA PHE A 47 -4.88 -12.96 -4.45
C PHE A 47 -5.70 -13.87 -5.39
N CYS A 48 -6.42 -14.84 -4.82
CA CYS A 48 -7.24 -15.78 -5.58
C CYS A 48 -8.45 -15.12 -6.22
N ASP A 49 -9.04 -14.15 -5.52
CA ASP A 49 -10.24 -13.44 -5.93
C ASP A 49 -10.27 -12.01 -5.36
N ALA A 50 -11.21 -11.20 -5.84
CA ALA A 50 -11.49 -9.86 -5.32
C ALA A 50 -11.80 -9.90 -3.82
N ALA A 51 -12.58 -10.87 -3.33
CA ALA A 51 -12.90 -10.97 -1.91
C ALA A 51 -11.65 -11.03 -1.01
N CYS A 52 -10.62 -11.76 -1.44
CA CYS A 52 -9.35 -11.89 -0.71
C CYS A 52 -8.48 -10.63 -0.83
N ARG A 53 -8.59 -9.88 -1.92
CA ARG A 53 -7.93 -8.57 -2.05
C ARG A 53 -8.56 -7.55 -1.10
N ASP A 54 -9.88 -7.47 -1.09
CA ASP A 54 -10.63 -6.53 -0.24
C ASP A 54 -10.50 -6.86 1.25
N GLY A 55 -10.52 -8.15 1.62
CA GLY A 55 -10.25 -8.58 3.00
C GLY A 55 -8.86 -8.14 3.48
N TRP A 56 -7.83 -8.38 2.68
CA TRP A 56 -6.48 -7.93 2.99
C TRP A 56 -6.38 -6.40 3.05
N GLN A 57 -6.99 -5.67 2.11
CA GLN A 57 -7.01 -4.21 2.10
C GLN A 57 -7.69 -3.63 3.36
N ARG A 58 -8.82 -4.23 3.78
CA ARG A 58 -9.54 -3.87 5.02
C ARG A 58 -8.71 -4.14 6.25
N GLU A 59 -7.99 -5.26 6.30
CA GLU A 59 -7.11 -5.56 7.41
C GLU A 59 -5.95 -4.58 7.49
N GLN A 60 -5.34 -4.21 6.35
CA GLN A 60 -4.30 -3.18 6.31
C GLN A 60 -4.82 -1.80 6.73
N ASP A 61 -6.02 -1.43 6.28
CA ASP A 61 -6.68 -0.19 6.66
C ASP A 61 -7.09 -0.18 8.14
N ALA A 62 -7.53 -1.33 8.68
CA ALA A 62 -7.77 -1.52 10.10
C ALA A 62 -6.46 -1.44 10.92
N ILE A 63 -5.37 -2.03 10.43
CA ILE A 63 -4.04 -1.92 11.04
C ILE A 63 -3.58 -0.46 11.04
N LEU A 64 -3.77 0.28 9.95
CA LEU A 64 -3.42 1.69 9.85
C LEU A 64 -4.26 2.56 10.81
N ARG A 65 -5.57 2.26 10.91
CA ARG A 65 -6.51 2.98 11.79
C ARG A 65 -6.31 2.64 13.27
N ASN A 66 -5.98 1.39 13.58
CA ASN A 66 -5.73 0.90 14.93
C ASN A 66 -4.26 1.12 15.37
N GLY A 67 -3.38 1.48 14.43
CA GLY A 67 -1.93 1.52 14.55
C GLY A 67 -1.35 2.86 14.93
N GLY A 68 -1.81 3.42 16.05
CA GLY A 68 -0.86 4.07 16.94
C GLY A 68 0.18 3.03 17.40
N GLY A 69 1.31 2.94 16.69
CA GLY A 69 2.54 2.29 17.15
C GLY A 69 2.75 0.81 16.81
N MET A 70 3.57 0.56 15.79
CA MET A 70 4.64 -0.45 15.92
C MET A 70 5.81 -0.03 15.04
N ALA A 71 6.95 0.12 15.71
CA ALA A 71 8.23 0.57 15.20
C ALA A 71 8.88 -0.45 14.26
N TRP A 72 9.50 0.09 13.21
CA TRP A 72 10.53 -0.56 12.40
C TRP A 72 11.61 0.51 12.19
#